data_AF-A0A7W5A7M8-F1
#
_entry.id   AF-A0A7W5A7M8-F1
#
_cell.length_a   1.000
_cell.length_b   1.000
_cell.length_c   1.000
_cell.angle_alpha   90.00
_cell.angle_beta   90.00
_cell.angle_gamma   90.00
#
_symmetry.space_group_name_H-M   'P 1'
#
loop_
_entity.id
_entity.type
_entity.pdbx_description
1 polymer ?
#
loop_
_entity_poly.entity_id
_entity_poly.type
_entity_poly.pdbx_seq_one_letter_code
_entity_poly.pdbx_strand_id
1 'polypeptide(L)'
;MLRRRIGRPGLIGAAARTAVIAGTATATSNAINRRGAARAQQQAEAQAYEQQQYSQQQYAAAPPPPPAPPSAPPPAAPAAPAEDDLTAQLTKLGELHTQGILSDAEFAAAKQRLLG
;
A
#
# COMPACT_ATOMS: atom_id res chain seq x y z
N MET A 1 14.64 41.80 -79.25
CA MET A 1 15.68 41.29 -78.32
C MET A 1 15.00 40.80 -77.04
N LEU A 2 14.71 39.49 -76.93
CA LEU A 2 14.11 38.89 -75.73
C LEU A 2 15.21 38.45 -74.75
N ARG A 3 15.41 39.22 -73.68
CA ARG A 3 16.33 38.88 -72.60
C ARG A 3 15.60 38.01 -71.56
N ARG A 4 15.90 36.70 -71.58
CA ARG A 4 15.52 35.70 -70.58
C ARG A 4 15.90 36.17 -69.17
N ARG A 5 14.95 36.16 -68.23
CA ARG A 5 15.25 36.21 -66.79
C ARG A 5 15.51 34.79 -66.27
N ILE A 6 16.75 34.54 -65.85
CA ILE A 6 17.13 33.41 -65.02
C ILE A 6 17.11 33.90 -63.56
N GLY A 7 16.60 33.09 -62.64
CA GLY A 7 17.02 33.17 -61.24
C GLY A 7 16.01 33.73 -60.24
N ARG A 8 14.85 33.11 -60.07
CA ARG A 8 14.20 33.11 -58.74
C ARG A 8 13.88 31.66 -58.37
N PRO A 9 14.53 31.08 -57.35
CA PRO A 9 14.10 29.78 -56.84
C PRO A 9 12.65 29.95 -56.35
N GLY A 10 11.72 29.30 -57.05
CA GLY A 10 10.30 29.43 -56.75
C GLY A 10 10.00 28.94 -55.34
N LEU A 11 9.02 29.57 -54.69
CA LEU A 11 8.53 29.19 -53.35
C LEU A 11 8.14 27.69 -53.28
N ILE A 12 7.77 27.10 -54.41
CA ILE A 12 7.50 25.66 -54.57
C ILE A 12 8.77 24.82 -54.31
N GLY A 13 9.95 25.25 -54.77
CA GLY A 13 11.21 24.56 -54.51
C GLY A 13 11.67 24.64 -53.05
N ALA A 14 11.33 25.74 -52.36
CA ALA A 14 11.62 25.92 -50.94
C ALA A 14 10.71 25.04 -50.06
N ALA A 15 9.39 25.03 -50.33
CA ALA A 15 8.42 24.22 -49.59
C ALA A 15 8.65 22.71 -49.77
N ALA A 16 9.01 22.26 -50.97
CA ALA A 16 9.33 20.86 -51.21
C ALA A 16 10.59 20.41 -50.47
N ARG A 17 11.65 21.24 -50.41
CA ARG A 17 12.88 20.91 -49.67
C ARG A 17 12.66 20.84 -48.16
N THR A 18 11.82 21.72 -47.59
CA THR A 18 11.45 21.63 -46.17
C THR A 18 10.60 20.41 -45.85
N ALA A 19 9.69 20.02 -46.73
CA ALA A 19 8.86 18.83 -46.54
C ALA A 19 9.68 17.53 -46.54
N VAL A 20 10.70 17.43 -47.40
CA VAL A 20 11.60 16.26 -47.45
C VAL A 20 12.51 16.20 -46.21
N ILE A 21 13.07 17.33 -45.79
CA ILE A 21 13.92 17.41 -44.60
C ILE A 21 13.11 17.16 -43.31
N ALA A 22 11.90 17.73 -43.20
CA ALA A 22 11.01 17.48 -42.07
C ALA A 22 10.50 16.03 -42.08
N GLY A 23 10.16 15.47 -43.25
CA GLY A 23 9.63 14.11 -43.39
C GLY A 23 10.60 13.03 -42.90
N THR A 24 11.91 13.18 -43.16
CA THR A 24 12.93 12.24 -42.67
C THR A 24 13.28 12.48 -41.19
N ALA A 25 13.32 13.73 -40.74
CA ALA A 25 13.51 14.06 -39.33
C ALA A 25 12.38 13.51 -38.45
N THR A 26 11.12 13.66 -38.87
CA THR A 26 9.96 13.11 -38.15
C THR A 26 9.98 11.58 -38.17
N ALA A 27 10.40 10.93 -39.25
CA ALA A 27 10.52 9.46 -39.30
C ALA A 27 11.53 8.93 -38.27
N THR A 28 12.70 9.56 -38.14
CA THR A 28 13.72 9.17 -37.16
C THR A 28 13.29 9.48 -35.72
N SER A 29 12.71 10.66 -35.46
CA SER A 29 12.19 11.00 -34.11
C SER A 29 11.05 10.08 -33.68
N ASN A 30 10.16 9.71 -34.61
CA ASN A 30 9.08 8.76 -34.33
C ASN A 30 9.63 7.35 -34.05
N ALA A 31 10.68 6.93 -34.74
CA ALA A 31 11.35 5.65 -34.48
C ALA A 31 12.00 5.60 -33.09
N ILE A 32 12.67 6.68 -32.66
CA ILE A 32 13.26 6.79 -31.32
C ILE A 32 12.17 6.84 -30.25
N ASN A 33 11.09 7.61 -30.46
CA ASN A 33 9.96 7.66 -29.54
C ASN A 33 9.28 6.30 -29.40
N ARG A 34 9.05 5.56 -30.50
CA ARG A 34 8.51 4.20 -30.46
C ARG A 34 9.44 3.24 -29.72
N ARG A 35 10.76 3.37 -29.91
CA ARG A 35 11.75 2.55 -29.20
C ARG A 35 11.81 2.88 -27.71
N GLY A 36 11.68 4.15 -27.34
CA GLY A 36 11.57 4.60 -25.96
C GLY A 36 10.29 4.10 -25.29
N ALA A 37 9.15 4.23 -25.98
CA ALA A 37 7.85 3.74 -25.50
C ALA A 37 7.84 2.21 -25.34
N ALA A 38 8.38 1.46 -26.31
CA ALA A 38 8.51 0.01 -26.21
C ALA A 38 9.40 -0.41 -25.04
N ARG A 39 10.51 0.31 -24.80
CA ARG A 39 11.39 0.03 -23.65
C ARG A 39 10.71 0.36 -22.32
N ALA A 40 9.93 1.44 -22.26
CA ALA A 40 9.17 1.79 -21.06
C ALA A 40 8.06 0.77 -20.77
N GLN A 41 7.36 0.30 -21.81
CA GLN A 41 6.36 -0.77 -21.67
C GLN A 41 6.99 -2.08 -21.19
N GLN A 42 8.14 -2.47 -21.75
CA GLN A 42 8.88 -3.64 -21.29
C GLN A 42 9.33 -3.52 -19.83
N GLN A 43 9.76 -2.33 -19.39
CA GLN A 43 10.13 -2.10 -17.99
C GLN A 43 8.92 -2.17 -17.06
N ALA A 44 7.78 -1.62 -17.47
CA ALA A 44 6.55 -1.68 -16.68
C ALA A 44 6.03 -3.12 -16.55
N GLU A 45 6.07 -3.89 -17.63
CA GLU A 45 5.66 -5.30 -17.63
C GLU A 45 6.61 -6.16 -16.78
N ALA A 46 7.92 -5.93 -16.87
CA ALA A 46 8.90 -6.62 -16.03
C ALA A 46 8.66 -6.34 -14.53
N GLN A 47 8.41 -5.09 -14.15
CA GLN A 47 8.10 -4.73 -12.75
C GLN A 47 6.79 -5.37 -12.27
N ALA A 48 5.76 -5.40 -13.12
CA ALA A 48 4.49 -6.05 -12.79
C ALA A 48 4.67 -7.56 -12.59
N TYR A 49 5.48 -8.21 -13.43
CA TYR A 49 5.78 -9.64 -13.32
C TYR A 49 6.57 -9.95 -12.04
N GLU A 50 7.57 -9.13 -11.71
CA GLU A 50 8.38 -9.29 -10.50
C GLU A 50 7.53 -9.16 -9.23
N GLN A 51 6.60 -8.19 -9.21
CA GLN A 51 5.67 -8.00 -8.09
C GLN A 51 4.70 -9.19 -7.93
N GLN A 52 4.18 -9.73 -9.04
CA GLN A 52 3.36 -10.94 -9.00
C GLN A 52 4.15 -12.14 -8.47
N GLN A 53 5.39 -12.32 -8.92
CA GLN A 53 6.24 -13.41 -8.48
C GLN A 53 6.56 -13.32 -6.98
N TYR A 54 6.81 -12.10 -6.46
CA TYR A 54 7.03 -11.87 -5.03
C TYR A 54 5.78 -12.18 -4.19
N SER A 55 4.59 -11.77 -4.66
CA SER A 55 3.33 -12.07 -3.96
C SER A 55 3.03 -13.57 -3.92
N GLN A 56 3.29 -14.30 -5.01
CA GLN A 56 3.06 -15.75 -5.05
C GLN A 56 4.03 -16.51 -4.14
N GLN A 57 5.30 -16.09 -4.06
CA GLN A 57 6.27 -16.69 -3.14
C GLN A 57 5.89 -16.47 -1.68
N GLN A 58 5.32 -15.30 -1.34
CA GLN A 58 4.82 -15.04 0.01
C GLN A 58 3.64 -15.94 0.38
N TYR A 59 2.77 -16.29 -0.56
CA TYR A 59 1.68 -17.24 -0.33
C TYR A 59 2.16 -18.69 -0.26
N ALA A 60 3.17 -19.08 -1.05
CA ALA A 60 3.70 -20.45 -1.07
C ALA A 60 4.58 -20.78 0.15
N ALA A 61 5.18 -19.77 0.79
CA ALA A 61 5.97 -19.94 2.01
C ALA A 61 5.14 -19.91 3.30
N ALA A 62 3.81 -19.78 3.21
CA ALA A 62 2.95 -19.91 4.38
C ALA A 62 3.10 -21.34 4.94
N PRO A 63 3.54 -21.52 6.19
CA PRO A 63 3.65 -22.84 6.79
C PRO A 63 2.28 -23.52 6.77
N PRO A 64 2.21 -24.86 6.54
CA PRO A 64 0.96 -25.58 6.67
C PRO A 64 0.36 -25.28 8.05
N PRO A 65 -0.96 -25.06 8.15
CA PRO A 65 -1.60 -24.83 9.43
C PRO A 65 -1.21 -26.00 10.35
N PRO A 66 -0.78 -25.72 11.59
CA PRO A 66 -0.41 -26.79 12.52
C PRO A 66 -1.57 -27.78 12.63
N PRO A 67 -1.29 -29.09 12.73
CA PRO A 67 -2.33 -30.08 12.96
C PRO A 67 -3.18 -29.63 14.14
N ALA A 68 -4.50 -29.61 13.96
CA ALA A 68 -5.42 -29.26 15.02
C ALA A 68 -5.08 -30.14 16.24
N PRO A 69 -4.87 -29.55 17.43
CA PRO A 69 -4.66 -30.36 18.62
C PRO A 69 -5.84 -31.33 18.77
N PRO A 70 -5.63 -32.55 19.28
CA PRO A 70 -6.75 -33.38 19.71
C PRO A 70 -7.64 -32.51 20.59
N SER A 71 -8.95 -32.52 20.34
CA SER A 71 -9.93 -31.72 21.05
C SER A 71 -9.71 -31.89 22.55
N ALA A 72 -8.96 -30.97 23.15
CA ALA A 72 -8.96 -30.77 24.58
C ALA A 72 -10.42 -30.44 24.95
N PRO A 73 -10.89 -30.84 26.14
CA PRO A 73 -12.16 -30.35 26.65
C PRO A 73 -12.21 -28.84 26.41
N PRO A 74 -13.34 -28.30 25.91
CA PRO A 74 -13.43 -26.92 25.47
C PRO A 74 -12.78 -26.05 26.55
N PRO A 75 -11.84 -25.15 26.18
CA PRO A 75 -11.28 -24.22 27.15
C PRO A 75 -12.48 -23.58 27.85
N ALA A 76 -12.53 -23.78 29.17
CA ALA A 76 -13.55 -23.16 29.99
C ALA A 76 -13.62 -21.70 29.54
N ALA A 77 -14.77 -21.31 28.99
CA ALA A 77 -15.06 -19.90 28.75
C ALA A 77 -14.62 -19.16 30.01
N PRO A 78 -13.93 -17.99 29.89
CA PRO A 78 -13.46 -17.25 31.05
C PRO A 78 -14.63 -17.23 32.03
N ALA A 79 -14.44 -17.94 33.14
CA ALA A 79 -15.46 -18.03 34.17
C ALA A 79 -15.85 -16.58 34.41
N ALA A 80 -17.16 -16.29 34.32
CA ALA A 80 -17.70 -15.04 34.82
C ALA A 80 -16.96 -14.75 36.13
N PRO A 81 -16.44 -13.51 36.33
CA PRO A 81 -15.56 -13.19 37.45
C PRO A 81 -16.15 -13.86 38.66
N ALA A 82 -15.42 -14.85 39.19
CA ALA A 82 -15.93 -15.63 40.29
C ALA A 82 -16.27 -14.62 41.39
N GLU A 83 -17.32 -14.87 42.17
CA GLU A 83 -17.64 -14.03 43.35
C GLU A 83 -16.39 -13.76 44.22
N ASP A 84 -15.43 -14.69 44.18
CA ASP A 84 -14.11 -14.60 44.79
C ASP A 84 -13.21 -13.49 44.19
N ASP A 85 -13.26 -13.26 42.87
CA ASP A 85 -12.54 -12.19 42.18
C ASP A 85 -13.14 -10.81 42.50
N LEU A 86 -14.47 -10.70 42.56
CA LEU A 86 -15.14 -9.48 43.04
C LEU A 86 -14.76 -9.17 44.49
N THR A 87 -14.75 -10.17 45.37
CA THR A 87 -14.37 -10.03 46.77
C THR A 87 -12.89 -9.65 46.93
N ALA A 88 -12.01 -10.24 46.13
CA ALA A 88 -10.59 -9.90 46.09
C ALA A 88 -10.35 -8.45 45.64
N GLN A 89 -11.08 -7.99 44.61
CA GLN A 89 -10.98 -6.61 44.12
C GLN A 89 -11.54 -5.60 45.16
N LEU A 90 -12.64 -5.91 45.85
CA LEU A 90 -13.15 -5.09 46.95
C LEU A 90 -12.16 -4.97 48.11
N THR A 91 -11.48 -6.06 48.44
CA THR A 91 -10.44 -6.09 49.48
C THR A 91 -9.26 -5.21 49.10
N LYS A 92 -8.76 -5.34 47.86
CA LYS A 92 -7.67 -4.51 47.33
C LYS A 92 -8.02 -3.02 47.34
N LEU A 93 -9.26 -2.66 47.00
CA LEU A 93 -9.72 -1.26 47.08
C LEU A 93 -9.73 -0.73 48.52
N GLY A 94 -10.10 -1.56 49.50
CA GLY A 94 -10.04 -1.20 50.93
C GLY A 94 -8.61 -1.00 51.43
N GLU A 95 -7.69 -1.88 51.02
CA GLU A 95 -6.25 -1.74 51.33
C GLU A 95 -5.68 -0.43 50.77
N LEU A 96 -5.98 -0.11 49.50
CA LEU A 96 -5.51 1.13 48.88
C LEU A 96 -6.10 2.39 49.53
N HIS A 97 -7.35 2.33 50.01
CA HIS A 97 -7.98 3.42 50.75
C HIS A 97 -7.37 3.61 52.15
N THR A 98 -7.17 2.52 52.89
CA THR A 98 -6.52 2.58 54.22
C THR A 98 -5.05 3.00 54.15
N GLN A 99 -4.34 2.70 53.06
CA GLN A 99 -3.01 3.21 52.78
C GLN A 99 -3.00 4.70 52.37
N GLY A 100 -4.18 5.32 52.21
CA GLY A 100 -4.32 6.71 51.76
C GLY A 100 -3.95 6.93 50.30
N ILE A 101 -3.87 5.86 49.50
CA ILE A 101 -3.58 5.92 48.06
C ILE A 101 -4.84 6.35 47.29
N LEU A 102 -6.01 5.91 47.76
CA LEU A 102 -7.31 6.35 47.24
C LEU A 102 -7.97 7.32 48.22
N SER A 103 -8.53 8.40 47.69
CA SER A 103 -9.42 9.27 48.46
C SER A 103 -10.80 8.61 48.68
N ASP A 104 -11.56 9.11 49.67
CA ASP A 104 -12.92 8.61 49.96
C ASP A 104 -13.84 8.63 48.73
N ALA A 105 -13.72 9.68 47.91
CA ALA A 105 -14.50 9.86 46.69
C ALA A 105 -14.15 8.81 45.63
N GLU A 106 -12.86 8.52 45.45
CA GLU A 106 -12.39 7.53 44.47
C GLU A 106 -12.73 6.10 44.89
N PHE A 107 -12.62 5.80 46.18
CA PHE A 107 -13.02 4.51 46.74
C PHE A 107 -14.51 4.24 46.54
N ALA A 108 -15.37 5.24 46.79
CA ALA A 108 -16.82 5.12 46.58
C ALA A 108 -17.16 4.86 45.10
N ALA A 109 -16.55 5.60 44.18
CA ALA A 109 -16.78 5.45 42.74
C ALA A 109 -16.31 4.09 42.21
N ALA A 110 -15.16 3.59 42.67
CA ALA A 110 -14.65 2.28 42.28
C ALA A 110 -15.53 1.13 42.78
N LYS A 111 -16.02 1.22 44.02
CA LYS A 111 -16.97 0.24 44.59
C LYS A 111 -18.29 0.21 43.83
N GLN A 112 -18.83 1.37 43.45
CA GLN A 112 -20.05 1.45 42.65
C GLN A 112 -19.88 0.84 41.25
N ARG A 113 -18.72 1.02 40.61
CA ARG A 113 -18.42 0.38 39.31
C ARG A 113 -18.30 -1.14 39.39
N LEU A 114 -17.94 -1.67 40.55
CA LEU A 114 -17.75 -3.10 40.76
C LEU A 114 -19.03 -3.84 41.12
N LEU A 115 -19.97 -3.16 41.80
CA LEU A 115 -21.23 -3.73 42.28
C LEU A 115 -22.46 -3.33 41.43
N GLY A 116 -22.27 -2.43 40.45
CA GLY A 116 -23.33 -1.75 39.72
C GLY A 116 -23.53 -2.24 38.29
#